data_AF-A0A7X7K762-F1
#
_entry.id   AF-A0A7X7K762-F1
#
_cell.length_a   1.000
_cell.length_b   1.000
_cell.length_c   1.000
_cell.angle_alpha   90.00
_cell.angle_beta   90.00
_cell.angle_gamma   90.00
#
_symmetry.space_group_name_H-M   'P 1'
#
loop_
_entity.id
_entity.type
_entity.pdbx_description
1 polymer ?
#
loop_
_entity_poly.entity_id
_entity_poly.type
_entity_poly.pdbx_seq_one_letter_code
_entity_poly.pdbx_strand_id
1 'polypeptide(L)'
;MTPQGVATTSPSWTRLTFPPWYRRPKRLATVIGLVAVALGVGVWWLLAHGWPEHQIRQESATLRSIELPEGYDEAPWACTAATSLCAWSDLPPEQAAAEVSALLAEAGVELPEISCGVGTEIPMIGSSSLSSATAEGVCASVSAQYGLVLGLVARNQVPFGDLNGAPVDYPRTLVTVAWYATELGRTIPGTGYQESLHWLS
;
A
#
# COMPACT_ATOMS: atom_id res chain seq x y z
N MET A 1 -39.06 -79.63 47.89
CA MET A 1 -39.63 -78.33 47.46
C MET A 1 -38.48 -77.43 47.02
N THR A 2 -38.38 -77.14 45.74
CA THR A 2 -37.58 -76.04 45.16
C THR A 2 -38.45 -74.78 45.05
N PRO A 3 -37.85 -73.59 45.10
CA PRO A 3 -37.77 -72.79 43.86
C PRO A 3 -36.34 -72.23 43.70
N GLN A 4 -35.65 -72.50 42.58
CA GLN A 4 -35.61 -71.64 41.39
C GLN A 4 -35.59 -70.12 41.70
N GLY A 5 -34.38 -69.55 41.76
CA GLY A 5 -34.13 -68.13 41.59
C GLY A 5 -33.50 -67.89 40.22
N VAL A 6 -34.26 -67.23 39.36
CA VAL A 6 -33.95 -66.89 37.97
C VAL A 6 -32.81 -65.85 37.88
N ALA A 7 -32.01 -65.99 36.82
CA ALA A 7 -30.85 -65.17 36.48
C ALA A 7 -31.14 -63.66 36.34
N THR A 8 -30.14 -62.84 36.61
CA THR A 8 -30.01 -61.53 35.96
C THR A 8 -28.53 -61.25 35.67
N THR A 9 -28.03 -61.81 34.58
CA THR A 9 -26.85 -61.27 33.90
C THR A 9 -27.24 -59.91 33.32
N SER A 10 -26.76 -58.82 33.92
CA SER A 10 -26.86 -57.49 33.33
C SER A 10 -25.91 -57.40 32.12
N PRO A 11 -26.41 -57.16 30.90
CA PRO A 11 -25.56 -56.73 29.80
C PRO A 11 -25.47 -55.21 29.91
N SER A 12 -24.40 -54.68 30.49
CA SER A 12 -24.22 -53.23 30.49
C SER A 12 -22.82 -52.84 30.01
N TRP A 13 -22.87 -52.09 28.91
CA TRP A 13 -21.82 -51.26 28.34
C TRP A 13 -20.71 -52.02 27.62
N THR A 14 -21.01 -52.40 26.38
CA THR A 14 -20.06 -52.24 25.28
C THR A 14 -19.43 -50.86 25.42
N ARG A 15 -18.21 -50.81 25.97
CA ARG A 15 -17.35 -49.64 25.80
C ARG A 15 -17.19 -49.51 24.29
N LEU A 16 -17.89 -48.55 23.70
CA LEU A 16 -17.45 -47.90 22.48
C LEU A 16 -16.13 -47.22 22.83
N THR A 17 -15.05 -48.00 22.93
CA THR A 17 -13.69 -47.50 22.85
C THR A 17 -13.56 -47.03 21.41
N PHE A 18 -13.96 -45.78 21.16
CA PHE A 18 -13.59 -45.10 19.93
C PHE A 18 -12.07 -45.20 19.87
N PRO A 19 -11.51 -45.96 18.90
CA PRO A 19 -10.07 -46.09 18.82
C PRO A 19 -9.51 -44.67 18.67
N PRO A 20 -8.49 -44.30 19.46
CA PRO A 20 -8.00 -42.93 19.47
C PRO A 20 -7.75 -42.47 18.04
N TRP A 21 -8.34 -41.35 17.66
CA TRP A 21 -8.37 -40.88 16.27
C TRP A 21 -6.96 -40.73 15.67
N TYR A 22 -5.95 -40.54 16.51
CA TYR A 22 -4.52 -40.47 16.17
C TYR A 22 -3.88 -41.80 15.73
N ARG A 23 -4.51 -42.96 15.95
CA ARG A 23 -4.00 -44.28 15.50
C ARG A 23 -4.35 -44.61 14.04
N ARG A 24 -5.05 -43.74 13.33
CA ARG A 24 -5.34 -43.92 11.89
C ARG A 24 -4.33 -43.11 11.08
N PRO A 25 -3.28 -43.73 10.51
CA PRO A 25 -2.19 -43.02 9.84
C PRO A 25 -2.69 -42.15 8.68
N LYS A 26 -3.75 -42.60 7.99
CA LYS A 26 -4.42 -41.83 6.93
C LYS A 26 -5.03 -40.52 7.46
N ARG A 27 -5.70 -40.54 8.62
CA ARG A 27 -6.29 -39.31 9.21
C ARG A 27 -5.23 -38.36 9.72
N LEU A 28 -4.17 -38.89 10.32
CA LEU A 28 -3.02 -38.09 10.76
C LEU A 28 -2.37 -37.39 9.56
N ALA A 29 -2.12 -38.11 8.47
CA ALA A 29 -1.56 -37.55 7.24
C ALA A 29 -2.48 -36.46 6.64
N THR A 30 -3.80 -36.66 6.65
CA THR A 30 -4.76 -35.63 6.19
C THR A 30 -4.71 -34.38 7.06
N VAL A 31 -4.71 -34.52 8.39
CA VAL A 31 -4.64 -33.37 9.30
C VAL A 31 -3.32 -32.62 9.14
N ILE A 32 -2.19 -33.32 9.07
CA ILE A 32 -0.88 -32.71 8.83
C ILE A 32 -0.86 -32.01 7.47
N GLY A 33 -1.40 -32.64 6.43
CA GLY A 33 -1.51 -32.03 5.10
C GLY A 33 -2.33 -30.75 5.11
N LEU A 34 -3.48 -30.75 5.80
CA LEU A 34 -4.32 -29.55 5.95
C LEU A 34 -3.61 -28.44 6.72
N VAL A 35 -2.91 -28.77 7.80
CA VAL A 35 -2.12 -27.79 8.57
C VAL A 35 -0.99 -27.21 7.73
N ALA A 36 -0.27 -28.04 6.96
CA ALA A 36 0.78 -27.59 6.07
C ALA A 36 0.25 -26.66 4.96
N VAL A 37 -0.91 -26.98 4.37
CA VAL A 37 -1.59 -26.11 3.40
C VAL A 37 -2.01 -24.80 4.05
N ALA A 38 -2.64 -24.84 5.24
CA ALA A 38 -3.07 -23.63 5.94
C ALA A 38 -1.89 -22.72 6.31
N LEU A 39 -0.78 -23.28 6.80
CA LEU A 39 0.45 -22.54 7.08
C LEU A 39 1.06 -21.96 5.80
N GLY A 40 1.11 -22.75 4.72
CA GLY A 40 1.62 -22.29 3.43
C GLY A 40 0.81 -21.11 2.88
N VAL A 41 -0.52 -21.18 2.95
CA VAL A 41 -1.41 -20.07 2.57
C VAL A 41 -1.22 -18.86 3.47
N GLY A 42 -1.11 -19.05 4.79
CA GLY A 42 -0.88 -17.96 5.74
C GLY A 42 0.45 -17.23 5.52
N VAL A 43 1.54 -17.98 5.33
CA VAL A 43 2.87 -17.41 5.02
C VAL A 43 2.86 -16.71 3.67
N TRP A 44 2.28 -17.33 2.64
CA TRP A 44 2.15 -16.71 1.32
C TRP A 44 1.35 -15.40 1.39
N TRP A 45 0.26 -15.37 2.16
CA TRP A 45 -0.57 -14.18 2.33
C TRP A 45 0.21 -13.05 3.01
N LEU A 46 0.93 -13.35 4.10
CA LEU A 46 1.77 -12.38 4.81
C LEU A 46 2.87 -11.81 3.91
N LEU A 47 3.52 -12.64 3.09
CA LEU A 47 4.53 -12.18 2.15
C LEU A 47 3.91 -11.33 1.02
N ALA A 48 2.75 -11.73 0.50
CA ALA A 48 2.11 -11.05 -0.62
C ALA A 48 1.41 -9.74 -0.24
N HIS A 49 1.05 -9.54 1.04
CA HIS A 49 0.28 -8.38 1.51
C HIS A 49 0.94 -7.63 2.66
N GLY A 50 1.47 -8.33 3.66
CA GLY A 50 2.09 -7.70 4.84
C GLY A 50 3.48 -7.11 4.57
N TRP A 51 4.28 -7.76 3.72
CA TRP A 51 5.61 -7.26 3.38
C TRP A 51 5.58 -5.93 2.60
N PRO A 52 4.78 -5.79 1.52
CA PRO A 52 4.60 -4.51 0.84
C PRO A 52 4.15 -3.39 1.78
N GLU A 53 3.16 -3.65 2.63
CA GLU A 53 2.64 -2.65 3.58
C GLU A 53 3.71 -2.20 4.58
N HIS A 54 4.50 -3.13 5.11
CA HIS A 54 5.61 -2.80 6.00
C HIS A 54 6.65 -1.91 5.29
N GLN A 55 7.04 -2.25 4.06
CA GLN A 55 8.01 -1.46 3.29
C GLN A 55 7.49 -0.05 3.02
N ILE A 56 6.24 0.08 2.58
CA ILE A 56 5.61 1.39 2.35
C ILE A 56 5.58 2.22 3.64
N ARG A 57 5.26 1.63 4.80
CA ARG A 57 5.26 2.36 6.08
C ARG A 57 6.67 2.82 6.46
N GLN A 58 7.67 1.96 6.29
CA GLN A 58 9.06 2.29 6.61
C GLN A 58 9.59 3.40 5.69
N GLU A 59 9.39 3.29 4.38
CA GLU A 59 9.78 4.33 3.43
C GLU A 59 9.00 5.62 3.64
N SER A 60 7.69 5.55 3.90
CA SER A 60 6.89 6.75 4.22
C SER A 60 7.41 7.46 5.46
N ALA A 61 7.88 6.71 6.49
CA ALA A 61 8.50 7.31 7.66
C ALA A 61 9.84 7.98 7.31
N THR A 62 10.66 7.36 6.46
CA THR A 62 11.88 7.97 5.92
C THR A 62 11.58 9.26 5.17
N LEU A 63 10.62 9.23 4.24
CA LEU A 63 10.24 10.39 3.42
C LEU A 63 9.78 11.58 4.27
N ARG A 64 9.03 11.34 5.35
CA ARG A 64 8.59 12.39 6.30
C ARG A 64 9.71 12.96 7.16
N SER A 65 10.81 12.23 7.29
CA SER A 65 11.97 12.64 8.09
C SER A 65 13.00 13.43 7.28
N ILE A 66 12.80 13.56 5.96
CA ILE A 66 13.67 14.35 5.10
C ILE A 66 13.53 15.82 5.48
N GLU A 67 14.62 16.43 5.90
CA GLU A 67 14.69 17.87 6.14
C GLU A 67 14.81 18.60 4.80
N LEU A 68 13.84 19.47 4.52
CA LEU A 68 13.88 20.30 3.33
C LEU A 68 14.88 21.46 3.51
N PRO A 69 15.58 21.88 2.44
CA PRO A 69 16.53 22.97 2.50
C PRO A 69 15.83 24.32 2.69
N GLU A 70 16.60 25.35 3.01
CA GLU A 70 16.09 26.71 3.12
C GLU A 70 15.39 27.15 1.81
N GLY A 71 14.24 27.83 1.95
CA GLY A 71 13.43 28.26 0.81
C GLY A 71 12.25 27.34 0.49
N TYR A 72 12.14 26.20 1.16
CA TYR A 72 10.95 25.35 1.14
C TYR A 72 10.07 25.62 2.37
N ASP A 73 8.81 25.96 2.12
CA ASP A 73 7.80 26.12 3.16
C ASP A 73 6.87 24.90 3.17
N GLU A 74 6.90 24.11 4.25
CA GLU A 74 5.99 22.97 4.40
C GLU A 74 4.52 23.39 4.24
N ALA A 75 3.80 22.65 3.41
CA ALA A 75 2.45 22.99 2.99
C ALA A 75 1.49 21.80 3.13
N PRO A 76 1.41 21.11 4.28
CA PRO A 76 0.68 19.85 4.41
C PRO A 76 -0.80 19.94 4.00
N TRP A 77 -1.40 21.12 4.12
CA TRP A 77 -2.79 21.40 3.72
C TRP A 77 -2.97 21.57 2.20
N ALA A 78 -1.91 21.92 1.45
CA ALA A 78 -1.96 22.11 0.00
C ALA A 78 -1.97 20.78 -0.77
N CYS A 79 -1.55 19.69 -0.12
CA CYS A 79 -1.52 18.35 -0.69
C CYS A 79 -2.39 17.39 0.11
N THR A 80 -3.70 17.62 0.13
CA THR A 80 -4.66 16.64 0.65
C THR A 80 -4.46 15.29 -0.03
N ALA A 81 -4.07 14.28 0.75
CA ALA A 81 -3.69 12.91 0.34
C ALA A 81 -2.22 12.67 -0.07
N ALA A 82 -1.35 13.69 -0.15
CA ALA A 82 0.09 13.47 -0.24
C ALA A 82 0.67 13.30 1.16
N THR A 83 0.88 12.06 1.58
CA THR A 83 1.17 11.72 2.98
C THR A 83 2.65 11.67 3.32
N SER A 84 3.55 12.00 2.39
CA SER A 84 5.00 11.85 2.61
C SER A 84 5.71 13.19 2.67
N LEU A 85 5.59 14.04 1.64
CA LEU A 85 6.18 15.38 1.64
C LEU A 85 5.35 16.35 0.80
N CYS A 86 5.16 17.57 1.30
CA CYS A 86 4.48 18.62 0.57
C CYS A 86 5.01 19.99 1.00
N ALA A 87 5.52 20.77 0.05
CA ALA A 87 6.09 22.09 0.33
C ALA A 87 5.96 23.04 -0.86
N TRP A 88 5.90 24.34 -0.56
CA TRP A 88 6.05 25.42 -1.52
C TRP A 88 7.51 25.82 -1.64
N SER A 89 7.94 26.18 -2.84
CA SER A 89 9.26 26.76 -3.10
C SER A 89 9.15 27.88 -4.12
N ASP A 90 10.07 28.84 -4.04
CA ASP A 90 10.21 29.90 -5.05
C ASP A 90 11.06 29.44 -6.25
N LEU A 91 11.65 28.25 -6.16
CA LEU A 91 12.40 27.65 -7.25
C LEU A 91 11.48 27.28 -8.43
N PRO A 92 11.97 27.34 -9.68
CA PRO A 92 11.27 26.78 -10.82
C PRO A 92 11.02 25.27 -10.67
N PRO A 93 9.97 24.70 -11.29
CA PRO A 93 9.61 23.28 -11.15
C PRO A 93 10.75 22.30 -11.40
N GLU A 94 11.58 22.54 -12.42
CA GLU A 94 12.72 21.68 -12.77
C GLU A 94 13.78 21.66 -11.66
N GLN A 95 14.14 22.83 -11.13
CA GLN A 95 15.11 22.95 -10.04
C GLN A 95 14.56 22.36 -8.75
N ALA A 96 13.30 22.67 -8.43
CA ALA A 96 12.66 22.16 -7.24
C ALA A 96 12.53 20.62 -7.25
N ALA A 97 12.23 20.03 -8.42
CA ALA A 97 12.21 18.59 -8.60
C ALA A 97 13.61 17.98 -8.48
N ALA A 98 14.62 18.60 -9.09
CA ALA A 98 16.00 18.11 -9.03
C ALA A 98 16.55 18.09 -7.59
N GLU A 99 16.32 19.17 -6.83
CA GLU A 99 16.74 19.25 -5.44
C GLU A 99 16.05 18.19 -4.57
N VAL A 100 14.72 18.07 -4.67
CA VAL A 100 14.00 17.06 -3.87
C VAL A 100 14.36 15.64 -4.33
N SER A 101 14.58 15.40 -5.62
CA SER A 101 15.06 14.10 -6.11
C SER A 101 16.43 13.74 -5.53
N ALA A 102 17.35 14.70 -5.42
CA ALA A 102 18.65 14.49 -4.78
C ALA A 102 18.50 14.14 -3.28
N LEU A 103 17.63 14.85 -2.55
CA LEU A 103 17.34 14.56 -1.13
C LEU A 103 16.73 13.17 -0.94
N LEU A 104 15.82 12.76 -1.84
CA LEU A 104 15.25 11.42 -1.85
C LEU A 104 16.35 10.37 -2.05
N ALA A 105 17.25 10.59 -3.01
CA ALA A 105 18.37 9.69 -3.26
C ALA A 105 19.32 9.57 -2.06
N GLU A 106 19.62 10.69 -1.38
CA GLU A 106 20.41 10.70 -0.13
C GLU A 106 19.73 9.91 1.00
N ALA A 107 18.39 9.95 1.04
CA ALA A 107 17.58 9.17 1.96
C ALA A 107 17.41 7.69 1.53
N GLY A 108 18.04 7.27 0.42
CA GLY A 108 17.99 5.91 -0.11
C GLY A 108 16.75 5.60 -0.97
N VAL A 109 16.01 6.63 -1.39
CA VAL A 109 14.84 6.53 -2.26
C VAL A 109 15.21 6.99 -3.66
N GLU A 110 15.54 6.03 -4.54
CA GLU A 110 15.88 6.32 -5.92
C GLU A 110 14.62 6.43 -6.80
N LEU A 111 14.46 7.58 -7.44
CA LEU A 111 13.44 7.80 -8.48
C LEU A 111 14.11 7.87 -9.86
N PRO A 112 13.38 7.50 -10.93
CA PRO A 112 13.84 7.69 -12.31
C PRO A 112 14.14 9.15 -12.65
N GLU A 113 14.71 9.38 -13.83
CA GLU A 113 14.97 10.71 -14.35
C GLU A 113 13.69 11.56 -14.40
N ILE A 114 13.82 12.84 -14.05
CA ILE A 114 12.72 13.79 -14.04
C ILE A 114 12.33 14.13 -15.47
N SER A 115 11.05 14.03 -15.78
CA SER A 115 10.47 14.52 -17.03
C SER A 115 9.72 15.82 -16.76
N CYS A 116 9.82 16.79 -17.65
CA CYS A 116 9.22 18.11 -17.51
C CYS A 116 8.44 18.53 -18.77
N GLY A 117 7.39 19.31 -18.56
CA GLY A 117 6.60 19.94 -19.60
C GLY A 117 5.39 19.13 -20.05
N VAL A 118 4.80 19.58 -21.16
CA VAL A 118 3.60 18.96 -21.74
C VAL A 118 3.88 17.51 -22.12
N GLY A 119 2.97 16.61 -21.77
CA GLY A 119 3.10 15.17 -22.00
C GLY A 119 3.73 14.39 -20.85
N THR A 120 4.34 15.08 -19.87
CA THR A 120 4.91 14.44 -18.67
C THR A 120 3.85 13.64 -17.93
N GLU A 121 4.13 12.36 -17.65
CA GLU A 121 3.21 11.52 -16.89
C GLU A 121 3.23 11.91 -15.41
N ILE A 122 2.09 12.36 -14.90
CA ILE A 122 1.88 12.71 -13.50
C ILE A 122 0.94 11.71 -12.82
N PRO A 123 1.26 11.27 -11.60
CA PRO A 123 0.34 10.48 -10.82
C PRO A 123 -0.80 11.36 -10.33
N MET A 124 -2.03 10.84 -10.42
CA MET A 124 -3.23 11.56 -10.03
C MET A 124 -3.76 11.05 -8.69
N ILE A 125 -4.09 11.97 -7.79
CA ILE A 125 -4.74 11.62 -6.52
C ILE A 125 -6.11 11.00 -6.81
N GLY A 126 -6.39 9.85 -6.20
CA GLY A 126 -7.68 9.16 -6.35
C GLY A 126 -7.89 8.50 -7.72
N SER A 127 -6.86 8.47 -8.57
CA SER A 127 -6.87 7.76 -9.85
C SER A 127 -5.76 6.72 -9.87
N SER A 128 -6.03 5.60 -10.54
CA SER A 128 -5.12 4.49 -10.74
C SER A 128 -4.22 4.66 -11.97
N SER A 129 -4.54 5.63 -12.83
CA SER A 129 -3.85 5.89 -14.09
C SER A 129 -3.02 7.18 -13.99
N LEU A 130 -1.85 7.17 -14.62
CA LEU A 130 -1.06 8.38 -14.83
C LEU A 130 -1.79 9.29 -15.84
N SER A 131 -1.68 10.59 -15.65
CA SER A 131 -2.22 11.59 -16.57
C SER A 131 -1.09 12.35 -17.22
N SER A 132 -1.22 12.68 -18.50
CA SER A 132 -0.25 13.54 -19.17
C SER A 132 -0.48 15.00 -18.78
N ALA A 133 0.57 15.66 -18.32
CA ALA A 133 0.56 17.09 -18.03
C ALA A 133 0.19 17.88 -19.29
N THR A 134 -0.75 18.81 -19.16
CA THR A 134 -1.14 19.74 -20.22
C THR A 134 -0.42 21.08 -20.12
N ALA A 135 0.42 21.25 -19.10
CA ALA A 135 1.08 22.50 -18.74
C ALA A 135 2.60 22.33 -18.81
N GLU A 136 3.31 23.38 -19.23
CA GLU A 136 4.78 23.39 -19.30
C GLU A 136 5.41 23.48 -17.90
N GLY A 137 4.71 24.08 -16.94
CA GLY A 137 5.13 24.29 -15.56
C GLY A 137 5.02 23.06 -14.65
N VAL A 138 5.23 21.86 -15.18
CA VAL A 138 5.07 20.59 -14.46
C VAL A 138 6.28 19.70 -14.71
N CYS A 139 6.88 19.20 -13.63
CA CYS A 139 7.92 18.19 -13.65
C CYS A 139 7.52 17.03 -12.75
N ALA A 140 7.82 15.80 -13.17
CA ALA A 140 7.55 14.63 -12.36
C ALA A 140 8.57 13.51 -12.58
N SER A 141 8.69 12.69 -11.55
CA SER A 141 9.34 11.39 -11.62
C SER A 141 8.47 10.37 -10.88
N VAL A 142 8.26 9.21 -11.50
CA VAL A 142 7.38 8.17 -10.99
C VAL A 142 8.08 6.83 -10.99
N SER A 143 7.91 6.06 -9.93
CA SER A 143 8.47 4.72 -9.78
C SER A 143 7.41 3.76 -9.28
N ALA A 144 7.21 2.64 -9.98
CA ALA A 144 6.30 1.59 -9.53
C ALA A 144 7.01 0.73 -8.48
N GLN A 145 6.52 0.75 -7.24
CA GLN A 145 7.09 0.00 -6.12
C GLN A 145 5.99 -0.59 -5.24
N TYR A 146 6.17 -1.83 -4.79
CA TYR A 146 5.25 -2.49 -3.84
C TYR A 146 3.77 -2.54 -4.26
N GLY A 147 3.48 -2.45 -5.57
CA GLY A 147 2.11 -2.38 -6.09
C GLY A 147 1.47 -0.98 -6.04
N LEU A 148 2.26 0.05 -5.73
CA LEU A 148 1.90 1.46 -5.76
C LEU A 148 2.84 2.22 -6.70
N VAL A 149 2.53 3.50 -6.95
CA VAL A 149 3.45 4.44 -7.59
C VAL A 149 3.96 5.38 -6.51
N LEU A 150 5.27 5.45 -6.32
CA LEU A 150 5.89 6.58 -5.63
C LEU A 150 6.10 7.68 -6.66
N GLY A 151 5.54 8.86 -6.40
CA GLY A 151 5.63 10.01 -7.30
C GLY A 151 6.24 11.22 -6.61
N LEU A 152 7.21 11.83 -7.29
CA LEU A 152 7.63 13.21 -7.08
C LEU A 152 6.98 14.07 -8.16
N VAL A 153 6.27 15.13 -7.77
CA VAL A 153 5.69 16.11 -8.69
C VAL A 153 6.04 17.50 -8.20
N ALA A 154 6.68 18.31 -9.06
CA ALA A 154 6.89 19.72 -8.85
C ALA A 154 6.09 20.50 -9.89
N ARG A 155 5.25 21.44 -9.46
CA ARG A 155 4.41 22.21 -10.38
C ARG A 155 4.13 23.61 -9.88
N ASN A 156 4.24 24.58 -10.77
CA ASN A 156 3.70 25.93 -10.57
C ASN A 156 2.44 26.16 -11.40
N GLN A 157 1.98 25.16 -12.15
CA GLN A 157 0.73 25.16 -12.90
C GLN A 157 -0.14 23.98 -12.48
N VAL A 158 -1.41 24.20 -12.18
CA VAL A 158 -2.34 23.14 -11.77
C VAL A 158 -3.54 23.09 -12.71
N PRO A 159 -3.92 21.91 -13.23
CA PRO A 159 -5.16 21.76 -13.96
C PRO A 159 -6.32 21.70 -12.95
N PHE A 160 -6.81 22.85 -12.49
CA PHE A 160 -8.03 22.91 -11.69
C PHE A 160 -9.12 23.68 -12.44
N GLY A 161 -10.18 22.95 -12.82
CA GLY A 161 -11.53 23.48 -12.91
C GLY A 161 -12.03 23.94 -14.28
N ASP A 162 -13.08 23.26 -14.73
CA ASP A 162 -14.00 23.56 -15.83
C ASP A 162 -14.37 25.04 -15.98
N LEU A 163 -13.79 25.66 -17.00
CA LEU A 163 -14.49 26.62 -17.86
C LEU A 163 -13.85 26.62 -19.25
N ASN A 164 -12.54 26.30 -19.36
CA ASN A 164 -11.83 26.08 -20.64
C ASN A 164 -10.64 25.09 -20.58
N GLY A 165 -10.33 24.46 -19.43
CA GLY A 165 -9.21 23.50 -19.30
C GLY A 165 -7.80 24.12 -19.36
N ALA A 166 -7.68 25.45 -19.31
CA ALA A 166 -6.39 26.13 -19.30
C ALA A 166 -5.70 26.00 -17.93
N PRO A 167 -4.37 25.82 -17.89
CA PRO A 167 -3.62 25.75 -16.65
C PRO A 167 -3.70 27.06 -15.87
N VAL A 168 -3.80 26.97 -14.54
CA VAL A 168 -3.71 28.12 -13.64
C VAL A 168 -2.28 28.23 -13.14
N ASP A 169 -1.65 29.37 -13.40
CA ASP A 169 -0.33 29.73 -12.87
C ASP A 169 -0.42 30.09 -11.39
N TYR A 170 0.46 29.46 -10.60
CA TYR A 170 0.74 29.80 -9.22
C TYR A 170 2.09 30.54 -9.15
N PRO A 171 2.21 31.52 -8.25
CA PRO A 171 3.45 32.30 -8.12
C PRO A 171 4.61 31.48 -7.52
N ARG A 172 4.33 30.32 -6.95
CA ARG A 172 5.29 29.42 -6.30
C ARG A 172 5.10 28.00 -6.83
N THR A 173 6.17 27.21 -6.76
CA THR A 173 6.15 25.80 -7.13
C THR A 173 5.70 24.96 -5.94
N LEU A 174 4.66 24.16 -6.11
CA LEU A 174 4.27 23.11 -5.17
C LEU A 174 5.05 21.84 -5.50
N VAL A 175 5.79 21.32 -4.52
CA VAL A 175 6.45 20.02 -4.61
C VAL A 175 5.72 19.02 -3.73
N THR A 176 5.43 17.85 -4.30
CA THR A 176 4.71 16.77 -3.64
C THR A 176 5.44 15.46 -3.82
N VAL A 177 5.67 14.74 -2.73
CA VAL A 177 6.11 13.33 -2.75
C VAL A 177 5.04 12.50 -2.07
N ALA A 178 4.52 11.49 -2.76
CA ALA A 178 3.48 10.62 -2.22
C ALA A 178 3.40 9.27 -2.91
N TRP A 179 2.71 8.36 -2.21
CA TRP A 179 2.26 7.09 -2.76
C TRP A 179 0.89 7.24 -3.43
N TYR A 180 0.76 6.69 -4.63
CA TYR A 180 -0.45 6.67 -5.44
C TYR A 180 -0.83 5.23 -5.78
N ALA A 181 -2.12 4.95 -5.89
CA ALA A 181 -2.59 3.63 -6.28
C ALA A 181 -2.24 3.35 -7.76
N THR A 182 -1.77 2.13 -8.07
CA THR A 182 -1.65 1.67 -9.46
C THR A 182 -2.94 1.00 -9.91
N GLU A 183 -3.21 0.98 -11.22
CA GLU A 183 -4.15 0.04 -11.84
C GLU A 183 -3.68 -1.40 -11.62
N LEU A 184 -4.02 -1.95 -10.46
CA LEU A 184 -4.35 -3.35 -10.33
C LEU A 184 -5.57 -3.37 -9.42
N GLY A 185 -6.72 -3.74 -9.98
CA GLY A 185 -7.92 -4.13 -9.25
C GLY A 185 -7.68 -5.35 -8.37
N ARG A 186 -6.77 -5.26 -7.40
CA ARG A 186 -6.92 -5.92 -6.12
C ARG A 186 -7.86 -5.03 -5.31
N THR A 187 -9.15 -5.31 -5.47
CA THR A 187 -9.99 -5.33 -4.28
C THR A 187 -9.24 -6.16 -3.25
N ILE A 188 -8.63 -5.52 -2.25
CA ILE A 188 -8.27 -6.21 -1.02
C ILE A 188 -9.61 -6.75 -0.51
N PRO A 189 -9.84 -8.08 -0.52
CA PRO A 189 -11.13 -8.61 -0.11
C PRO A 189 -11.24 -8.33 1.39
N GLY A 190 -12.07 -7.36 1.77
CA GLY A 190 -12.28 -6.96 3.17
C GLY A 190 -12.01 -5.49 3.50
N THR A 191 -11.44 -4.68 2.60
CA THR A 191 -11.36 -3.22 2.80
C THR A 191 -12.16 -2.53 1.71
N GLY A 192 -13.31 -1.97 2.08
CA GLY A 192 -13.95 -0.96 1.25
C GLY A 192 -12.91 0.09 0.89
N TYR A 193 -12.77 0.34 -0.40
CA TYR A 193 -11.71 1.13 -1.05
C TYR A 193 -11.71 2.62 -0.67
N GLN A 194 -12.40 3.00 0.41
CA GLN A 194 -12.57 4.37 0.90
C GLN A 194 -11.93 4.62 2.28
N GLU A 195 -11.49 3.59 3.02
CA GLU A 195 -10.96 3.77 4.39
C GLU A 195 -9.45 3.53 4.56
N SER A 196 -8.73 2.99 3.57
CA SER A 196 -7.38 2.45 3.81
C SER A 196 -6.22 3.43 3.70
N LEU A 197 -6.42 4.70 3.30
CA LEU A 197 -5.35 5.71 3.34
C LEU A 197 -5.27 6.45 4.69
N HIS A 198 -6.21 6.24 5.61
CA HIS A 198 -6.16 6.82 6.96
C HIS A 198 -4.98 6.32 7.81
N TRP A 199 -4.34 5.21 7.43
CA TRP A 199 -3.14 4.70 8.12
C TRP A 199 -1.85 5.39 7.66
N LEU A 200 -1.92 6.24 6.64
CA LEU A 200 -0.80 7.06 6.18
C LEU A 200 -0.86 8.49 6.75
N SER A 201 -1.85 8.88 7.55
CA SER A 201 -1.84 10.14 8.30
C SER A 201 -1.29 9.97 9.69
#